data_AF-A0A850B8D2-F1
#
_entry.id   AF-A0A850B8D2-F1
#
_cell.length_a   1.000
_cell.length_b   1.000
_cell.length_c   1.000
_cell.angle_alpha   90.00
_cell.angle_beta   90.00
_cell.angle_gamma   90.00
#
_symmetry.space_group_name_H-M   'P 1'
#
loop_
_entity.id
_entity.type
_entity.pdbx_description
1 polymer ?
#
loop_
_entity_poly.entity_id
_entity_poly.type
_entity_poly.pdbx_seq_one_letter_code
_entity_poly.pdbx_strand_id
1 'polypeptide(L)'
;MGGEDLSDKLLEIAGLAAEALERRGFVSVARKRDGVVTLEWWKTVGMKRFHMSRVIKDAELTPDILAEMCAADFRAASGHATPS
;
A
#
# COMPACT_ATOMS: atom_id res chain seq x y z
N MET A 1 26.90 -3.61 6.73
CA MET A 1 25.69 -4.09 7.42
C MET A 1 24.79 -2.89 7.63
N GLY A 2 23.62 -2.82 7.01
CA GLY A 2 22.75 -1.63 7.09
C GLY A 2 21.56 -1.62 6.14
N GLY A 3 21.52 -2.50 5.13
CA GLY A 3 20.37 -2.64 4.22
C GLY A 3 19.24 -3.53 4.76
N GLU A 4 19.57 -4.54 5.56
CA GLU A 4 18.57 -5.47 6.11
C GLU A 4 17.64 -4.77 7.09
N ASP A 5 18.19 -4.05 8.08
CA ASP A 5 17.43 -3.30 9.10
C ASP A 5 16.38 -2.34 8.50
N LEU A 6 16.78 -1.59 7.47
CA LEU A 6 15.87 -0.67 6.77
C LEU A 6 14.75 -1.43 6.06
N SER A 7 15.07 -2.50 5.34
CA SER A 7 14.07 -3.29 4.62
C SER A 7 13.08 -4.00 5.55
N ASP A 8 13.49 -4.40 6.75
CA ASP A 8 12.61 -4.97 7.77
C ASP A 8 11.70 -3.90 8.37
N LYS A 9 12.23 -2.72 8.68
CA LYS A 9 11.40 -1.58 9.12
C LYS A 9 10.37 -1.17 8.06
N LEU A 10 10.77 -1.12 6.79
CA LEU A 10 9.86 -0.83 5.68
C LEU A 10 8.78 -1.90 5.55
N LEU A 11 9.12 -3.17 5.77
CA LEU A 11 8.16 -4.27 5.74
C LEU A 11 7.13 -4.16 6.87
N GLU A 12 7.56 -3.79 8.08
CA GLU A 12 6.66 -3.54 9.21
C GLU A 12 5.68 -2.40 8.91
N ILE A 13 6.19 -1.27 8.42
CA ILE A 13 5.36 -0.12 8.01
C ILE A 13 4.35 -0.54 6.93
N ALA A 14 4.80 -1.30 5.93
CA ALA A 14 3.95 -1.77 4.85
C ALA A 14 2.88 -2.76 5.34
N GLY A 15 3.22 -3.63 6.31
CA GLY A 15 2.27 -4.55 6.95
C GLY A 15 1.16 -3.80 7.69
N LEU A 16 1.54 -2.83 8.53
CA LEU A 16 0.59 -1.99 9.26
C LEU A 16 -0.29 -1.16 8.30
N ALA A 17 0.29 -0.69 7.20
CA ALA A 17 -0.47 0.02 6.16
C ALA A 17 -1.44 -0.91 5.42
N ALA A 18 -1.06 -2.17 5.19
CA ALA A 18 -1.97 -3.19 4.65
C ALA A 18 -3.16 -3.40 5.59
N GLU A 19 -2.94 -3.56 6.89
CA GLU A 19 -4.06 -3.68 7.86
C GLU A 19 -4.99 -2.45 7.83
N ALA A 20 -4.41 -1.25 7.72
CA ALA A 20 -5.19 -0.01 7.60
C ALA A 20 -6.00 0.05 6.29
N LEU A 21 -5.46 -0.48 5.18
CA LEU A 21 -6.19 -0.62 3.91
C LEU A 21 -7.31 -1.67 4.02
N GLU A 22 -7.08 -2.80 4.69
CA GLU A 22 -8.10 -3.82 4.88
C GLU A 22 -9.30 -3.29 5.68
N ARG A 23 -9.06 -2.47 6.71
CA ARG A 23 -10.13 -1.74 7.43
C ARG A 23 -10.95 -0.81 6.52
N ARG A 24 -10.39 -0.36 5.40
CA ARG A 24 -11.05 0.48 4.37
C ARG A 24 -11.70 -0.36 3.25
N GLY A 25 -11.72 -1.69 3.40
CA GLY A 25 -12.35 -2.64 2.48
C GLY A 25 -11.51 -2.96 1.23
N PHE A 26 -10.19 -2.78 1.32
CA PHE A 26 -9.26 -3.37 0.35
C PHE A 26 -8.87 -4.77 0.78
N VAL A 27 -8.29 -5.53 -0.13
CA VAL A 27 -7.47 -6.69 0.23
C VAL A 27 -6.04 -6.31 -0.10
N SER A 28 -5.12 -6.47 0.83
CA SER A 28 -3.74 -6.00 0.68
C SER A 28 -2.73 -6.94 1.29
N VAL A 29 -1.50 -6.87 0.79
CA VAL A 29 -0.37 -7.67 1.27
C VAL A 29 0.93 -6.87 1.16
N ALA A 30 1.73 -6.90 2.21
CA ALA A 30 3.12 -6.43 2.17
C ALA A 30 4.04 -7.61 1.84
N ARG A 31 4.97 -7.41 0.90
CA ARG A 31 5.95 -8.42 0.49
C ARG A 31 7.35 -7.83 0.54
N LYS A 32 8.30 -8.62 1.05
CA LYS A 32 9.74 -8.35 0.96
C LYS A 32 10.37 -9.39 0.04
N ARG A 33 11.08 -8.93 -1.00
CA ARG A 33 11.81 -9.79 -1.94
C ARG A 33 13.12 -9.12 -2.32
N ASP A 34 14.24 -9.81 -2.13
CA ASP A 34 15.58 -9.31 -2.46
C ASP A 34 15.88 -7.92 -1.85
N GLY A 35 15.41 -7.68 -0.60
CA GLY A 35 15.55 -6.40 0.10
C GLY A 35 14.57 -5.30 -0.35
N VAL A 36 13.74 -5.56 -1.36
CA VAL A 36 12.71 -4.63 -1.84
C VAL A 36 11.39 -4.93 -1.15
N VAL A 37 10.80 -3.90 -0.54
CA VAL A 37 9.46 -3.98 0.07
C VAL A 37 8.43 -3.41 -0.89
N THR A 38 7.37 -4.18 -1.12
CA THR A 38 6.24 -3.79 -1.96
C THR A 38 4.94 -3.98 -1.18
N LEU A 39 4.06 -2.99 -1.25
CA LEU A 39 2.67 -3.10 -0.81
C LEU A 39 1.79 -3.32 -2.05
N GLU A 40 1.06 -4.42 -2.08
CA GLU A 40 0.08 -4.74 -3.12
C GLU A 40 -1.33 -4.63 -2.53
N TRP A 41 -2.26 -4.06 -3.28
CA TRP A 41 -3.67 -3.96 -2.87
C TRP A 41 -4.63 -4.08 -4.04
N TRP A 42 -5.81 -4.62 -3.78
CA TRP A 42 -6.88 -4.71 -4.76
C TRP A 42 -8.25 -4.53 -4.13
N LYS A 43 -9.18 -4.07 -4.95
CA LYS A 43 -10.60 -3.94 -4.59
C LYS A 43 -11.45 -4.12 -5.84
N THR A 44 -12.60 -4.75 -5.65
CA THR A 44 -13.60 -4.94 -6.71
C THR A 44 -14.63 -3.84 -6.60
N VAL A 45 -14.88 -3.14 -7.70
CA VAL A 45 -15.92 -2.10 -7.83
C VAL A 45 -16.80 -2.45 -9.02
N GLY A 46 -18.06 -2.80 -8.74
CA GLY A 46 -18.95 -3.39 -9.74
C GLY A 46 -18.38 -4.70 -10.27
N MET A 47 -18.23 -4.80 -11.60
CA MET A 47 -17.64 -5.97 -12.27
C MET A 47 -16.12 -5.87 -12.49
N LYS A 48 -15.48 -4.77 -12.10
CA LYS A 48 -14.06 -4.53 -12.34
C LYS A 48 -13.24 -4.75 -11.07
N ARG A 49 -12.18 -5.55 -11.17
CA ARG A 49 -11.16 -5.70 -10.14
C ARG A 49 -9.98 -4.81 -10.48
N PHE A 50 -9.61 -3.92 -9.56
CA PHE A 50 -8.41 -3.10 -9.70
C PHE A 50 -7.33 -3.69 -8.81
N HIS A 51 -6.15 -3.86 -9.37
CA HIS A 51 -4.96 -4.33 -8.68
C HIS A 51 -3.88 -3.26 -8.80
N MET A 52 -3.26 -2.90 -7.68
CA MET A 52 -2.25 -1.87 -7.60
C MET A 52 -1.11 -2.35 -6.70
N SER A 53 0.08 -1.81 -6.95
CA SER A 53 1.29 -2.17 -6.21
C SER A 53 2.21 -0.97 -6.11
N ARG A 54 2.88 -0.81 -4.97
CA ARG A 54 3.83 0.28 -4.72
C ARG A 54 5.06 -0.24 -4.01
N VAL A 55 6.23 0.13 -4.51
CA VAL A 55 7.50 -0.10 -3.82
C VAL A 55 7.66 0.92 -2.71
N ILE A 56 7.94 0.47 -1.50
CA ILE A 56 8.14 1.33 -0.32
C ILE A 56 9.64 1.55 -0.14
N LYS A 57 10.06 2.81 -0.17
CA LYS A 57 11.47 3.22 -0.04
C LYS A 57 11.72 4.15 1.13
N ASP A 58 10.65 4.72 1.68
CA ASP A 58 10.69 5.78 2.67
C ASP A 58 10.19 5.24 4.02
N ALA A 59 11.08 5.26 5.01
CA ALA A 59 10.80 4.76 6.36
C ALA A 59 10.32 5.87 7.33
N GLU A 60 10.14 7.10 6.84
CA GLU A 60 9.55 8.21 7.58
C GLU A 60 8.02 8.26 7.40
N LEU A 61 7.50 7.59 6.37
CA LEU A 61 6.07 7.39 6.19
C LEU A 61 5.47 6.61 7.36
N THR A 62 4.42 7.18 7.96
CA THR A 62 3.60 6.44 8.91
C THR A 62 2.68 5.45 8.16
N PRO A 63 2.26 4.35 8.80
CA PRO A 63 1.35 3.39 8.18
C PRO A 63 0.04 4.02 7.67
N ASP A 64 -0.50 4.99 8.40
CA ASP A 64 -1.77 5.64 8.03
C ASP A 64 -1.63 6.55 6.81
N ILE A 65 -0.52 7.31 6.73
CA ILE A 65 -0.19 8.11 5.55
C ILE A 65 -0.01 7.20 4.33
N LEU A 66 0.73 6.09 4.49
CA LEU A 66 0.94 5.15 3.39
C LEU A 66 -0.38 4.52 2.91
N ALA A 67 -1.26 4.13 3.82
CA ALA A 67 -2.58 3.60 3.50
C ALA A 67 -3.48 4.64 2.79
N GLU A 68 -3.46 5.90 3.25
CA GLU A 68 -4.20 6.99 2.59
C GLU A 68 -3.69 7.25 1.17
N MET A 69 -2.37 7.28 0.97
CA MET A 69 -1.79 7.42 -0.37
C MET A 69 -2.23 6.30 -1.31
N CYS A 70 -2.21 5.04 -0.84
CA CYS A 70 -2.65 3.89 -1.65
C CYS A 70 -4.16 3.94 -1.96
N ALA A 71 -4.97 4.39 -1.00
CA ALA A 71 -6.40 4.60 -1.23
C ALA A 71 -6.66 5.77 -2.20
N ALA A 72 -5.85 6.82 -2.17
CA ALA A 72 -5.91 7.93 -3.12
C ALA A 72 -5.54 7.48 -4.54
N ASP A 73 -4.46 6.71 -4.71
CA ASP A 73 -4.08 6.11 -6.00
C ASP A 73 -5.22 5.28 -6.58
N PHE A 74 -5.87 4.47 -5.74
CA PHE A 74 -7.02 3.68 -6.16
C PHE A 74 -8.20 4.55 -6.59
N ARG A 75 -8.52 5.61 -5.85
CA ARG A 75 -9.61 6.54 -6.22
C ARG A 75 -9.34 7.18 -7.58
N ALA A 76 -8.10 7.61 -7.83
CA ALA A 76 -7.67 8.15 -9.11
C ALA A 76 -7.81 7.11 -10.24
N ALA A 77 -7.38 5.86 -10.03
CA ALA A 77 -7.43 4.81 -11.04
C ALA A 77 -8.83 4.24 -11.31
N SER A 78 -9.69 4.21 -10.28
CA SER A 78 -11.07 3.70 -10.39
C SER A 78 -12.05 4.71 -11.00
N GLY A 79 -11.58 5.93 -11.32
CA GLY A 79 -12.44 6.98 -11.86
C GLY A 79 -13.39 7.57 -10.83
N HIS A 80 -13.17 7.31 -9.54
CA HIS A 80 -13.82 8.01 -8.43
C HIS A 80 -13.10 9.35 -8.24
N ALA A 81 -13.12 10.20 -9.27
CA ALA A 81 -12.66 11.56 -9.18
C ALA A 81 -13.52 12.27 -8.14
N THR A 82 -12.89 12.83 -7.11
CA THR A 82 -13.55 13.74 -6.18
C THR A 82 -14.27 14.83 -6.98
N PRO A 83 -15.55 15.14 -6.71
CA PRO A 83 -16.15 16.32 -7.31
C PRO A 83 -15.31 17.55 -6.93
N SER A 84 -14.99 18.35 -7.94
CA SER A 84 -14.32 19.65 -7.79
C SER A 84 -15.15 20.63 -6.98
#